data_AF-A0A559M208-F1
#
_entry.id   AF-A0A559M208-F1
#
_cell.length_a   1.000
_cell.length_b   1.000
_cell.length_c   1.000
_cell.angle_alpha   90.00
_cell.angle_beta   90.00
_cell.angle_gamma   90.00
#
_symmetry.space_group_name_H-M   'P 1'
#
loop_
_entity.id
_entity.type
_entity.pdbx_description
1 polymer ?
#
loop_
_entity_poly.entity_id
_entity_poly.type
_entity_poly.pdbx_seq_one_letter_code
_entity_poly.pdbx_strand_id
1 'polypeptide(L)'
;MPSRRRTIREEEESEEEPTQSTQRRRGHAPASEDESEGDEEEEVGGDEMDVDGAESMDQAVKKLVRYALACEYQRITIKRTGISEKVLGKQPRSFKHIFEAAQKQLRTKFGMEMVELPQREKVTLKAKRSAAKSKGNSKPTASYILSTTLPAPYRTPEILAPSLIGSEEDEATYIGLCTVVVAYIAMSPAEAVPEHRLIRALKRLNVDENTPLGKTDAILKKMGAQGYIWKVTDRQGDEETIDYRLGPRGKTEIGKRGVRGFVQEVYGDSAPDDLDKRLNRSLNMDVARIEQMDGAAVIAEEDPEEPNGGPSRARSSGRRRRADDE
;
A
#
# COMPACT_ATOMS: atom_id res chain seq x y z
N MET A 1 14.22 -3.28 90.07
CA MET A 1 13.70 -1.94 90.46
C MET A 1 14.90 -1.00 90.53
N PRO A 2 14.89 0.26 90.04
CA PRO A 2 13.95 1.03 89.18
C PRO A 2 14.52 1.19 87.74
N SER A 3 13.84 1.59 86.65
CA SER A 3 12.71 2.46 86.31
C SER A 3 13.12 3.83 85.75
N ARG A 4 12.77 4.01 84.45
CA ARG A 4 12.47 5.26 83.69
C ARG A 4 13.66 6.18 83.35
N ARG A 5 13.76 6.72 82.12
CA ARG A 5 12.73 7.54 81.44
C ARG A 5 12.98 7.66 79.91
N ARG A 6 11.87 7.73 79.17
CA ARG A 6 11.69 8.01 77.73
C ARG A 6 12.31 9.33 77.25
N THR A 7 12.75 9.34 75.99
CA THR A 7 12.55 10.37 74.94
C THR A 7 12.86 9.72 73.58
N ILE A 8 11.86 9.39 72.76
CA ILE A 8 11.33 10.13 71.58
C ILE A 8 12.28 10.10 70.38
N ARG A 9 11.70 9.61 69.29
CA ARG A 9 12.17 9.16 67.98
C ARG A 9 12.26 10.32 66.99
N GLU A 10 13.36 10.39 66.24
CA GLU A 10 13.41 10.87 64.86
C GLU A 10 14.37 9.94 64.09
N GLU A 11 13.89 9.43 62.96
CA GLU A 11 14.54 8.46 62.06
C GLU A 11 14.92 9.17 60.77
N GLU A 12 16.21 9.30 60.48
CA GLU A 12 16.91 9.30 59.18
C GLU A 12 18.38 8.97 59.57
N GLU A 13 19.20 8.12 58.97
CA GLU A 13 19.38 7.62 57.62
C GLU A 13 20.44 6.47 57.72
N SER A 14 20.72 5.78 56.61
CA SER A 14 21.85 4.87 56.36
C SER A 14 21.66 3.38 56.71
N GLU A 15 21.69 2.53 55.68
CA GLU A 15 22.83 1.61 55.46
C GLU A 15 22.71 0.90 54.10
N GLU A 16 23.79 0.99 53.31
CA GLU A 16 24.17 0.03 52.26
C GLU A 16 24.47 -1.33 52.94
N GLU A 17 24.14 -2.52 52.42
CA GLU A 17 24.81 -3.21 51.31
C GLU A 17 24.11 -4.59 51.04
N PRO A 18 24.53 -5.43 50.07
CA PRO A 18 23.66 -5.97 49.03
C PRO A 18 23.15 -7.41 49.28
N THR A 19 22.07 -7.79 48.58
CA THR A 19 21.64 -9.20 48.45
C THR A 19 21.40 -9.59 47.00
N GLN A 20 21.90 -10.77 46.65
CA GLN A 20 21.67 -11.48 45.40
C GLN A 20 20.21 -11.96 45.34
N SER A 21 19.53 -11.81 44.20
CA SER A 21 18.78 -12.93 43.57
C SER A 21 18.19 -12.58 42.20
N THR A 22 18.01 -13.68 41.48
CA THR A 22 17.45 -14.00 40.17
C THR A 22 16.09 -13.40 39.74
N GLN A 23 16.00 -13.23 38.41
CA GLN A 23 14.85 -13.45 37.50
C GLN A 23 13.74 -12.38 37.30
N ARG A 24 13.62 -12.02 36.00
CA ARG A 24 12.42 -11.70 35.19
C ARG A 24 11.77 -10.30 35.29
N ARG A 25 11.92 -9.50 34.22
CA ARG A 25 10.85 -9.22 33.22
C ARG A 25 11.26 -8.17 32.14
N ARG A 26 11.16 -8.63 30.88
CA ARG A 26 10.48 -8.02 29.71
C ARG A 26 10.77 -6.54 29.34
N GLY A 27 11.68 -6.34 28.38
CA GLY A 27 11.64 -5.23 27.42
C GLY A 27 11.33 -5.79 26.02
N HIS A 28 10.12 -5.54 25.53
CA HIS A 28 9.62 -5.93 24.21
C HIS A 28 10.17 -4.94 23.16
N ALA A 29 11.22 -5.34 22.43
CA ALA A 29 11.60 -4.73 21.17
C ALA A 29 10.95 -5.55 20.04
N PRO A 30 10.37 -4.93 18.99
CA PRO A 30 9.76 -5.69 17.91
C PRO A 30 10.87 -6.43 17.14
N ALA A 31 10.84 -7.75 17.24
CA ALA A 31 11.71 -8.64 16.50
C ALA A 31 11.38 -8.51 15.00
N SER A 32 12.40 -8.21 14.22
CA SER A 32 12.42 -8.48 12.79
C SER A 32 12.52 -10.00 12.62
N GLU A 33 11.38 -10.65 12.44
CA GLU A 33 11.29 -12.06 12.10
C GLU A 33 11.34 -12.18 10.58
N ASP A 34 12.53 -12.48 10.07
CA ASP A 34 12.78 -12.93 8.70
C ASP A 34 13.03 -14.44 8.79
N GLU A 35 11.95 -15.21 8.93
CA GLU A 35 12.00 -16.68 8.88
C GLU A 35 11.93 -17.12 7.42
N SER A 36 13.06 -17.62 6.93
CA SER A 36 13.25 -18.16 5.59
C SER A 36 13.01 -19.66 5.61
N GLU A 37 11.80 -20.10 5.32
CA GLU A 37 11.54 -21.51 5.00
C GLU A 37 11.73 -21.73 3.49
N GLY A 38 12.67 -22.61 3.15
CA GLY A 38 12.91 -23.11 1.80
C GLY A 38 11.92 -24.22 1.47
N ASP A 39 11.28 -24.12 0.31
CA ASP A 39 10.34 -25.13 -0.19
C ASP A 39 11.04 -25.90 -1.33
N GLU A 40 11.30 -27.18 -1.10
CA GLU A 40 11.78 -28.13 -2.10
C GLU A 40 10.55 -28.73 -2.81
N GLU A 41 10.40 -28.43 -4.10
CA GLU A 41 9.31 -28.94 -4.94
C GLU A 41 9.56 -30.42 -5.28
N GLU A 42 8.95 -31.35 -4.54
CA GLU A 42 8.78 -32.74 -4.98
C GLU A 42 7.41 -32.90 -5.68
N GLU A 43 7.45 -33.15 -7.00
CA GLU A 43 6.31 -33.61 -7.79
C GLU A 43 5.91 -35.03 -7.37
N VAL A 44 4.73 -35.19 -6.76
CA VAL A 44 4.05 -36.49 -6.73
C VAL A 44 2.62 -36.30 -7.21
N GLY A 45 2.36 -36.86 -8.39
CA GLY A 45 1.03 -37.03 -8.94
C GLY A 45 0.20 -37.99 -8.10
N GLY A 46 -0.98 -37.54 -7.70
CA GLY A 46 -1.99 -38.34 -7.01
C GLY A 46 -3.37 -37.86 -7.44
N ASP A 47 -3.99 -38.65 -8.29
CA ASP A 47 -5.36 -38.51 -8.77
C ASP A 47 -6.31 -38.98 -7.65
N GLU A 48 -6.81 -38.05 -6.83
CA GLU A 48 -7.85 -38.31 -5.83
C GLU A 48 -9.11 -37.49 -6.14
N MET A 49 -10.24 -38.18 -6.20
CA MET A 49 -11.54 -37.69 -6.66
C MET A 49 -12.03 -36.47 -5.86
N ASP A 50 -12.05 -35.31 -6.51
CA ASP A 50 -12.13 -34.00 -5.85
C ASP A 50 -13.54 -33.38 -5.87
N VAL A 51 -14.51 -34.05 -5.23
CA VAL A 51 -15.86 -33.47 -5.06
C VAL A 51 -15.90 -32.51 -3.85
N ASP A 52 -15.03 -32.71 -2.86
CA ASP A 52 -14.94 -31.91 -1.62
C ASP A 52 -13.96 -30.71 -1.75
N GLY A 53 -12.96 -30.79 -2.64
CA GLY A 53 -12.00 -29.69 -2.86
C GLY A 53 -12.59 -28.51 -3.61
N ALA A 54 -13.61 -28.71 -4.45
CA ALA A 54 -14.31 -27.63 -5.15
C ALA A 54 -15.08 -26.71 -4.17
N GLU A 55 -15.80 -27.29 -3.20
CA GLU A 55 -16.49 -26.53 -2.15
C GLU A 55 -15.49 -25.84 -1.20
N SER A 56 -14.39 -26.53 -0.87
CA SER A 56 -13.29 -25.94 -0.09
C SER A 56 -12.67 -24.73 -0.81
N MET A 57 -12.45 -24.84 -2.13
CA MET A 57 -11.88 -23.77 -2.95
C MET A 57 -12.82 -22.57 -3.06
N ASP A 58 -14.11 -22.78 -3.34
CA ASP A 58 -15.09 -21.68 -3.38
C ASP A 58 -15.21 -20.97 -2.02
N GLN A 59 -15.13 -21.73 -0.92
CA GLN A 59 -15.09 -21.15 0.43
C GLN A 59 -13.82 -20.30 0.64
N ALA A 60 -12.65 -20.77 0.18
CA ALA A 60 -11.40 -20.02 0.25
C ALA A 60 -11.44 -18.74 -0.60
N VAL A 61 -12.04 -18.78 -1.79
CA VAL A 61 -12.27 -17.59 -2.62
C VAL A 61 -13.14 -16.57 -1.87
N LYS A 62 -14.26 -17.00 -1.30
CA LYS A 62 -15.13 -16.12 -0.50
C LYS A 62 -14.41 -15.56 0.74
N LYS A 63 -13.55 -16.35 1.39
CA LYS A 63 -12.72 -15.90 2.51
C LYS A 63 -11.72 -14.83 2.06
N LEU A 64 -11.05 -15.01 0.92
CA LEU A 64 -10.10 -14.03 0.38
C LEU A 64 -10.79 -12.71 0.04
N VAL A 65 -11.94 -12.77 -0.62
CA VAL A 65 -12.75 -11.58 -0.96
C VAL A 65 -13.15 -10.82 0.30
N ARG A 66 -13.70 -11.50 1.31
CA ARG A 66 -14.08 -10.87 2.59
C ARG A 66 -12.87 -10.28 3.32
N TYR A 67 -11.74 -10.99 3.30
CA TYR A 67 -10.51 -10.51 3.91
C TYR A 67 -10.01 -9.24 3.22
N ALA A 68 -10.01 -9.20 1.89
CA ALA A 68 -9.61 -8.02 1.11
C ALA A 68 -10.51 -6.80 1.41
N LEU A 69 -11.83 -7.00 1.43
CA LEU A 69 -12.80 -5.94 1.78
C LEU A 69 -12.61 -5.43 3.21
N ALA A 70 -12.36 -6.31 4.17
CA ALA A 70 -12.08 -5.93 5.55
C ALA A 70 -10.76 -5.15 5.69
N CYS A 71 -9.74 -5.54 4.92
CA CYS A 71 -8.47 -4.81 4.87
C CYS A 71 -8.66 -3.39 4.31
N GLU A 72 -9.47 -3.23 3.27
CA GLU A 72 -9.73 -1.91 2.69
C GLU A 72 -10.52 -1.02 3.65
N TYR A 73 -11.55 -1.57 4.29
CA TYR A 73 -12.33 -0.86 5.30
C TYR A 73 -11.47 -0.33 6.47
N GLN A 74 -10.40 -1.06 6.83
CA GLN A 74 -9.46 -0.64 7.88
C GLN A 74 -8.24 0.12 7.33
N ARG A 75 -8.14 0.31 6.01
CA ARG A 75 -6.98 0.87 5.31
C ARG A 75 -5.65 0.18 5.64
N ILE A 76 -5.67 -1.16 5.74
CA ILE A 76 -4.47 -1.97 5.96
C ILE A 76 -4.06 -2.73 4.70
N THR A 77 -2.76 -2.94 4.53
CA THR A 77 -2.22 -3.71 3.40
C THR A 77 -2.49 -5.20 3.57
N ILE A 78 -2.77 -5.88 2.47
CA ILE A 78 -2.97 -7.33 2.39
C ILE A 78 -1.61 -8.00 2.19
N LYS A 79 -1.09 -8.68 3.22
CA LYS A 79 0.20 -9.38 3.20
C LYS A 79 0.03 -10.88 3.00
N ARG A 80 1.05 -11.54 2.43
CA ARG A 80 1.09 -13.01 2.25
C ARG A 80 0.83 -13.77 3.56
N THR A 81 1.44 -13.36 4.66
CA THR A 81 1.24 -13.99 5.98
C THR A 81 -0.23 -13.97 6.41
N GLY A 82 -0.88 -12.81 6.29
CA GLY A 82 -2.31 -12.68 6.61
C GLY A 82 -3.22 -13.48 5.67
N ILE A 83 -2.84 -13.64 4.39
CA ILE A 83 -3.55 -14.53 3.47
C ILE A 83 -3.38 -15.99 3.89
N SER A 84 -2.16 -16.43 4.18
CA SER A 84 -1.88 -17.80 4.61
C SER A 84 -2.66 -18.16 5.88
N GLU A 85 -2.62 -17.31 6.90
CA GLU A 85 -3.27 -17.54 8.19
C GLU A 85 -4.80 -17.49 8.11
N LYS A 86 -5.37 -16.52 7.38
CA LYS A 86 -6.82 -16.24 7.42
C LYS A 86 -7.61 -16.88 6.28
N VAL A 87 -6.94 -17.28 5.19
CA VAL A 87 -7.59 -17.75 3.96
C VAL A 87 -7.18 -19.17 3.61
N LEU A 88 -5.88 -19.42 3.46
CA LEU A 88 -5.37 -20.69 2.90
C LEU A 88 -5.24 -21.81 3.92
N GLY A 89 -5.02 -21.47 5.20
CA GLY A 89 -4.80 -22.46 6.25
C GLY A 89 -3.64 -23.41 5.88
N LYS A 90 -3.94 -24.71 5.77
CA LYS A 90 -2.97 -25.77 5.44
C LYS A 90 -2.79 -26.04 3.94
N GLN A 91 -3.45 -25.28 3.05
CA GLN A 91 -3.46 -25.54 1.59
C GLN A 91 -2.81 -24.38 0.80
N PRO A 92 -1.47 -24.18 0.88
CA PRO A 92 -0.80 -23.08 0.20
C PRO A 92 -0.72 -23.24 -1.33
N ARG A 93 -0.75 -24.47 -1.84
CA ARG A 93 -0.52 -24.79 -3.26
C ARG A 93 -1.62 -24.27 -4.20
N SER A 94 -2.83 -24.05 -3.68
CA SER A 94 -3.98 -23.60 -4.47
C SER A 94 -4.12 -22.07 -4.57
N PHE A 95 -3.18 -21.30 -4.01
CA PHE A 95 -3.32 -19.84 -3.90
C PHE A 95 -3.52 -19.15 -5.25
N LYS A 96 -2.81 -19.57 -6.31
CA LYS A 96 -2.92 -18.95 -7.64
C LYS A 96 -4.36 -19.00 -8.16
N HIS A 97 -4.97 -20.17 -8.13
CA HIS A 97 -6.36 -20.36 -8.57
C HIS A 97 -7.35 -19.58 -7.69
N ILE A 98 -7.14 -19.60 -6.37
CA ILE A 98 -7.96 -18.84 -5.42
C ILE A 98 -7.86 -17.33 -5.68
N PHE A 99 -6.65 -16.84 -5.94
CA PHE A 99 -6.38 -15.43 -6.21
C PHE A 99 -7.03 -14.96 -7.52
N GLU A 100 -6.89 -15.73 -8.61
CA GLU A 100 -7.51 -15.42 -9.91
C GLU A 100 -9.05 -15.41 -9.81
N ALA A 101 -9.62 -16.41 -9.13
CA ALA A 101 -11.07 -16.48 -8.90
C ALA A 101 -11.57 -15.33 -8.00
N ALA A 102 -10.81 -14.97 -6.95
CA ALA A 102 -11.13 -13.83 -6.09
C ALA A 102 -11.05 -12.51 -6.84
N GLN A 103 -10.02 -12.28 -7.67
CA GLN A 103 -9.92 -11.10 -8.53
C GLN A 103 -11.12 -10.97 -9.46
N LYS A 104 -11.56 -12.07 -10.06
CA LYS A 104 -12.78 -12.07 -10.89
C LYS A 104 -14.01 -11.65 -10.09
N GLN A 105 -14.20 -12.17 -8.87
CA GLN A 105 -15.33 -11.79 -8.02
C GLN A 105 -15.26 -10.32 -7.58
N LEU A 106 -14.08 -9.84 -7.18
CA LEU A 106 -13.85 -8.45 -6.79
C LEU A 106 -14.20 -7.49 -7.93
N ARG A 107 -13.73 -7.78 -9.16
CA ARG A 107 -14.00 -6.93 -10.32
C ARG A 107 -15.47 -6.95 -10.73
N THR A 108 -16.08 -8.14 -10.81
CA THR A 108 -17.43 -8.30 -11.36
C THR A 108 -18.55 -7.92 -10.39
N LYS A 109 -18.37 -8.16 -9.08
CA LYS A 109 -19.42 -7.92 -8.08
C LYS A 109 -19.21 -6.66 -7.26
N PHE A 110 -17.96 -6.27 -7.03
CA PHE A 110 -17.63 -5.15 -6.14
C PHE A 110 -17.01 -3.95 -6.87
N GLY A 111 -16.65 -4.09 -8.15
CA GLY A 111 -15.96 -3.02 -8.89
C GLY A 111 -14.61 -2.67 -8.27
N MET A 112 -13.90 -3.69 -7.77
CA MET A 112 -12.61 -3.53 -7.09
C MET A 112 -11.60 -4.57 -7.57
N GLU A 113 -10.32 -4.31 -7.34
CA GLU A 113 -9.26 -5.26 -7.62
C GLU A 113 -8.12 -5.17 -6.62
N MET A 114 -7.45 -6.31 -6.38
CA MET A 114 -6.23 -6.33 -5.57
C MET A 114 -5.06 -5.84 -6.42
N VAL A 115 -4.45 -4.72 -6.04
CA VAL A 115 -3.30 -4.12 -6.73
C VAL A 115 -2.05 -4.34 -5.90
N GLU A 116 -0.99 -4.86 -6.51
CA GLU A 116 0.31 -5.02 -5.86
C GLU A 116 0.95 -3.66 -5.57
N LEU A 117 1.44 -3.50 -4.35
CA LEU A 117 2.16 -2.33 -3.90
C LEU A 117 3.64 -2.41 -4.31
N PRO A 118 4.24 -1.30 -4.77
CA PRO A 118 5.67 -1.26 -5.02
C PRO A 118 6.46 -1.43 -3.72
N GLN A 119 7.69 -1.91 -3.84
CA GLN A 119 8.53 -2.06 -2.67
C GLN A 119 9.01 -0.71 -2.16
N ARG A 120 9.19 -0.61 -0.83
CA ARG A 120 9.86 0.55 -0.24
C ARG A 120 11.32 0.57 -0.70
N GLU A 121 11.77 1.74 -1.14
CA GLU A 121 13.17 1.96 -1.48
C GLU A 121 14.05 1.77 -0.24
N LYS A 122 15.15 1.02 -0.41
CA LYS A 122 16.12 0.78 0.66
C LYS A 122 17.11 1.93 0.70
N VAL A 123 16.72 3.02 1.37
CA VAL A 123 17.46 4.29 1.31
C VAL A 123 18.66 4.32 2.27
N THR A 124 18.50 3.83 3.50
CA THR A 124 19.55 3.90 4.54
C THR A 124 20.73 2.99 4.22
N LEU A 125 21.94 3.37 4.66
CA LEU A 125 23.15 2.54 4.52
C LEU A 125 22.97 1.14 5.13
N LYS A 126 22.28 1.04 6.28
CA LYS A 126 21.94 -0.23 6.92
C LYS A 126 20.99 -1.08 6.05
N ALA A 127 19.97 -0.46 5.45
CA ALA A 127 19.05 -1.15 4.54
C ALA A 127 19.74 -1.61 3.25
N LYS A 128 20.65 -0.79 2.69
CA LYS A 128 21.45 -1.17 1.52
C LYS A 128 22.40 -2.33 1.82
N ARG A 129 23.08 -2.31 2.97
CA ARG A 129 24.00 -3.40 3.39
C ARG A 129 23.27 -4.71 3.68
N SER A 130 22.10 -4.68 4.31
CA SER A 130 21.27 -5.89 4.54
C SER A 130 20.74 -6.47 3.23
N ALA A 131 20.28 -5.61 2.31
CA ALA A 131 19.85 -6.04 0.97
C ALA A 131 20.96 -6.71 0.14
N ALA A 132 22.20 -6.23 0.29
CA ALA A 132 23.34 -6.83 -0.41
C ALA A 132 23.69 -8.22 0.14
N LYS A 133 23.40 -8.50 1.41
CA LYS A 133 23.59 -9.81 2.05
C LYS A 133 22.50 -10.81 1.70
N SER A 134 21.28 -10.33 1.44
CA SER A 134 20.11 -11.16 1.09
C SER A 134 19.98 -11.43 -0.42
N LYS A 135 21.08 -11.44 -1.18
CA LYS A 135 21.09 -11.74 -2.63
C LYS A 135 20.85 -13.25 -2.90
N GLY A 136 19.77 -13.80 -2.35
CA GLY A 136 19.20 -15.07 -2.77
C GLY A 136 18.20 -14.86 -3.91
N ASN A 137 17.94 -15.89 -4.69
CA ASN A 137 17.06 -15.89 -5.88
C ASN A 137 15.56 -15.71 -5.56
N SER A 138 15.17 -15.35 -4.33
CA SER A 138 13.78 -15.25 -3.92
C SER A 138 13.17 -13.90 -4.30
N LYS A 139 12.14 -13.95 -5.15
CA LYS A 139 11.31 -12.79 -5.46
C LYS A 139 10.72 -12.27 -4.14
N PRO A 140 10.83 -10.97 -3.85
CA PRO A 140 10.43 -10.47 -2.55
C PRO A 140 8.91 -10.51 -2.39
N THR A 141 8.45 -10.71 -1.17
CA THR A 141 7.03 -10.96 -0.87
C THR A 141 6.14 -9.79 -1.30
N ALA A 142 5.20 -10.07 -2.20
CA ALA A 142 4.20 -9.12 -2.66
C ALA A 142 3.25 -8.71 -1.52
N SER A 143 2.86 -7.44 -1.51
CA SER A 143 1.82 -6.88 -0.63
C SER A 143 0.80 -6.19 -1.51
N TYR A 144 -0.48 -6.28 -1.16
CA TYR A 144 -1.57 -5.75 -1.98
C TYR A 144 -2.41 -4.71 -1.22
N ILE A 145 -3.12 -3.88 -1.96
CA ILE A 145 -4.26 -3.08 -1.48
C ILE A 145 -5.47 -3.37 -2.38
N LEU A 146 -6.67 -2.99 -1.94
CA LEU A 146 -7.84 -3.05 -2.79
C LEU A 146 -8.05 -1.68 -3.43
N SER A 147 -8.20 -1.63 -4.76
CA SER A 147 -8.43 -0.39 -5.50
C SER A 147 -9.73 -0.46 -6.27
N THR A 148 -10.39 0.67 -6.44
CA THR A 148 -11.63 0.75 -7.23
C THR A 148 -11.33 0.68 -8.72
N THR A 149 -12.08 -0.17 -9.43
CA THR A 149 -12.11 -0.22 -10.89
C THR A 149 -13.32 0.50 -11.47
N LEU A 150 -14.12 1.17 -10.63
CA LEU A 150 -15.30 1.90 -11.07
C LEU A 150 -14.91 3.13 -11.92
N PRO A 151 -15.70 3.48 -12.95
CA PRO A 151 -15.56 4.73 -13.68
C PRO A 151 -15.72 5.97 -12.77
N ALA A 152 -15.13 7.10 -13.17
CA ALA A 152 -15.13 8.33 -12.38
C ALA A 152 -16.52 8.79 -11.87
N PRO A 153 -17.61 8.71 -12.66
CA PRO A 153 -18.95 9.10 -12.19
C PRO A 153 -19.47 8.28 -11.00
N TYR A 154 -18.94 7.08 -10.78
CA TYR A 154 -19.35 6.18 -9.70
C TYR A 154 -18.39 6.19 -8.51
N ARG A 155 -17.39 7.09 -8.50
CA ARG A 155 -16.45 7.26 -7.37
C ARG A 155 -16.97 8.30 -6.39
N THR A 156 -18.25 8.21 -6.05
CA THR A 156 -18.90 9.08 -5.07
C THR A 156 -18.88 8.43 -3.68
N PRO A 157 -18.91 9.23 -2.60
CA PRO A 157 -18.98 8.70 -1.22
C PRO A 157 -20.18 7.79 -0.97
N GLU A 158 -21.30 8.03 -1.67
CA GLU A 158 -22.51 7.19 -1.58
C GLU A 158 -22.28 5.74 -2.07
N ILE A 159 -21.38 5.55 -3.05
CA ILE A 159 -21.07 4.25 -3.65
C ILE A 159 -19.84 3.64 -2.99
N LEU A 160 -18.78 4.45 -2.83
CA LEU A 160 -17.55 4.08 -2.15
C LEU A 160 -17.60 4.63 -0.73
N ALA A 161 -18.29 3.89 0.13
CA ALA A 161 -18.49 4.25 1.52
C ALA A 161 -17.16 4.52 2.25
N PRO A 162 -17.14 5.49 3.19
CA PRO A 162 -15.95 5.84 3.94
C PRO A 162 -15.41 4.65 4.74
N SER A 163 -14.10 4.64 4.94
CA SER A 163 -13.43 3.67 5.80
C SER A 163 -13.78 3.90 7.28
N LEU A 164 -13.08 3.22 8.19
CA LEU A 164 -13.27 3.33 9.66
C LEU A 164 -13.07 4.75 10.25
N ILE A 165 -12.89 5.80 9.46
CA ILE A 165 -12.56 7.16 9.92
C ILE A 165 -13.76 7.88 10.56
N GLY A 166 -14.96 7.30 10.50
CA GLY A 166 -16.13 7.80 11.23
C GLY A 166 -17.14 8.39 10.27
N SER A 167 -17.01 9.69 9.95
CA SER A 167 -17.91 10.39 9.03
C SER A 167 -17.34 10.50 7.60
N GLU A 168 -18.22 10.74 6.63
CA GLU A 168 -17.83 11.01 5.23
C GLU A 168 -16.96 12.26 5.10
N GLU A 169 -17.27 13.31 5.88
CA GLU A 169 -16.49 14.56 5.89
C GLU A 169 -15.08 14.35 6.45
N ASP A 170 -14.94 13.57 7.52
CA ASP A 170 -13.63 13.24 8.10
C ASP A 170 -12.79 12.40 7.14
N GLU A 171 -13.42 11.45 6.44
CA GLU A 171 -12.77 10.65 5.41
C GLU A 171 -12.28 11.54 4.26
N ALA A 172 -13.15 12.40 3.71
CA ALA A 172 -12.80 13.32 2.64
C ALA A 172 -11.65 14.27 3.07
N THR A 173 -11.72 14.78 4.30
CA THR A 173 -10.66 15.63 4.87
C THR A 173 -9.35 14.87 4.99
N TYR A 174 -9.39 13.63 5.49
CA TYR A 174 -8.19 12.81 5.65
C TYR A 174 -7.55 12.46 4.31
N ILE A 175 -8.37 12.13 3.30
CA ILE A 175 -7.88 11.83 1.96
C ILE A 175 -7.33 13.07 1.26
N GLY A 176 -7.99 14.23 1.43
CA GLY A 176 -7.46 15.52 0.96
C GLY A 176 -6.10 15.81 1.56
N LEU A 177 -5.94 15.65 2.88
CA LEU A 177 -4.67 15.87 3.57
C LEU A 177 -3.59 14.87 3.15
N CYS A 178 -3.95 13.59 3.01
CA CYS A 178 -3.05 12.56 2.46
C CYS A 178 -2.56 12.96 1.06
N THR A 179 -3.46 13.44 0.20
CA THR A 179 -3.16 13.87 -1.16
C THR A 179 -2.22 15.08 -1.16
N VAL A 180 -2.46 16.08 -0.31
CA VAL A 180 -1.60 17.25 -0.15
C VAL A 180 -0.19 16.87 0.28
N VAL A 181 -0.06 16.04 1.32
CA VAL A 181 1.25 15.61 1.85
C VAL A 181 2.00 14.77 0.82
N VAL A 182 1.32 13.82 0.16
CA VAL A 182 1.91 12.99 -0.90
C VAL A 182 2.34 13.86 -2.08
N ALA A 183 1.51 14.81 -2.53
CA ALA A 183 1.87 15.73 -3.60
C ALA A 183 3.11 16.57 -3.24
N TYR A 184 3.16 17.11 -2.02
CA TYR A 184 4.29 17.90 -1.56
C TYR A 184 5.60 17.11 -1.53
N ILE A 185 5.57 15.86 -1.04
CA ILE A 185 6.76 15.00 -1.03
C ILE A 185 7.11 14.53 -2.45
N ALA A 186 6.13 14.20 -3.30
CA ALA A 186 6.34 13.74 -4.67
C ALA A 186 7.01 14.79 -5.56
N MET A 187 6.66 16.07 -5.37
CA MET A 187 7.25 17.19 -6.11
C MET A 187 8.59 17.64 -5.53
N SER A 188 8.98 17.12 -4.36
CA SER A 188 10.25 17.44 -3.73
C SER A 188 11.40 16.62 -4.32
N PRO A 189 12.64 17.14 -4.31
CA PRO A 189 13.80 16.40 -4.80
C PRO A 189 13.94 15.03 -4.13
N ALA A 190 14.25 14.01 -4.93
CA ALA A 190 14.43 12.62 -4.48
C ALA A 190 13.23 11.99 -3.75
N GLU A 191 12.01 12.50 -4.00
CA GLU A 191 10.74 12.05 -3.37
C GLU A 191 10.85 12.00 -1.83
N ALA A 192 11.59 12.98 -1.26
CA ALA A 192 11.92 13.04 0.16
C ALA A 192 11.91 14.48 0.67
N VAL A 193 11.50 14.66 1.93
CA VAL A 193 11.46 15.97 2.58
C VAL A 193 11.91 15.86 4.04
N PRO A 194 12.84 16.72 4.50
CA PRO A 194 13.19 16.80 5.92
C PRO A 194 12.00 17.16 6.82
N GLU A 195 11.92 16.55 8.01
CA GLU A 195 10.81 16.73 8.96
C GLU A 195 10.50 18.20 9.24
N HIS A 196 11.51 19.04 9.48
CA HIS A 196 11.33 20.45 9.74
C HIS A 196 10.67 21.21 8.57
N ARG A 197 10.92 20.82 7.31
CA ARG A 197 10.30 21.43 6.12
C ARG A 197 8.86 21.00 5.96
N LEU A 198 8.57 19.72 6.22
CA LEU A 198 7.21 19.20 6.16
C LEU A 198 6.33 19.84 7.23
N ILE A 199 6.80 19.86 8.49
CA ILE A 199 6.07 20.48 9.60
C ILE A 199 5.82 21.97 9.32
N ARG A 200 6.83 22.70 8.81
CA ARG A 200 6.65 24.12 8.43
C ARG A 200 5.58 24.29 7.35
N ALA A 201 5.52 23.42 6.35
CA ALA A 201 4.50 23.47 5.31
C ALA A 201 3.09 23.21 5.88
N LEU A 202 2.94 22.18 6.71
CA LEU A 202 1.65 21.84 7.34
C LEU A 202 1.18 22.92 8.32
N LYS A 203 2.11 23.55 9.04
CA LYS A 203 1.79 24.70 9.89
C LYS A 203 1.27 25.89 9.10
N ARG A 204 1.79 26.15 7.89
CA ARG A 204 1.27 27.23 7.02
C ARG A 204 -0.12 26.94 6.46
N LEU A 205 -0.49 25.66 6.38
CA LEU A 205 -1.83 25.21 6.03
C LEU A 205 -2.77 25.18 7.25
N ASN A 206 -2.26 25.54 8.44
CA ASN A 206 -2.96 25.50 9.71
C ASN A 206 -3.62 24.13 9.98
N VAL A 207 -2.96 23.02 9.63
CA VAL A 207 -3.54 21.67 9.77
C VAL A 207 -3.98 21.36 11.20
N ASP A 208 -3.19 21.78 12.20
CA ASP A 208 -3.51 21.57 13.62
C ASP A 208 -4.78 22.29 14.09
N GLU A 209 -5.18 23.37 13.41
CA GLU A 209 -6.35 24.18 13.77
C GLU A 209 -7.54 23.89 12.86
N ASN A 210 -7.29 23.64 11.57
CA ASN A 210 -8.30 23.56 10.53
C ASN A 210 -8.77 22.14 10.21
N THR A 211 -8.18 21.10 10.80
CA THR A 211 -8.61 19.72 10.54
C THR A 211 -9.24 19.06 11.77
N PRO A 212 -10.47 18.52 11.67
CA PRO A 212 -11.13 17.79 12.77
C PRO A 212 -10.47 16.43 13.08
N LEU A 213 -9.29 16.14 12.51
CA LEU A 213 -8.61 14.85 12.57
C LEU A 213 -7.57 14.76 13.70
N GLY A 214 -7.43 15.82 14.49
CA GLY A 214 -6.50 15.91 15.62
C GLY A 214 -5.14 16.50 15.25
N LYS A 215 -4.14 16.26 16.10
CA LYS A 215 -2.80 16.86 15.97
C LYS A 215 -2.04 16.32 14.75
N THR A 216 -1.24 17.17 14.11
CA THR A 216 -0.40 16.84 12.94
C THR A 216 0.46 15.59 13.16
N ASP A 217 1.08 15.44 14.33
CA ASP A 217 1.93 14.26 14.62
C ASP A 217 1.13 12.95 14.62
N ALA A 218 -0.11 12.98 15.13
CA ALA A 218 -0.99 11.82 15.14
C ALA A 218 -1.43 11.45 13.71
N ILE A 219 -1.72 12.46 12.89
CA ILE A 219 -2.05 12.30 11.47
C ILE A 219 -0.87 11.69 10.71
N LEU A 220 0.34 12.25 10.85
CA LEU A 220 1.54 11.73 10.18
C LEU A 220 1.85 10.29 10.61
N LYS A 221 1.67 9.96 11.89
CA LYS A 221 1.80 8.59 12.39
C LYS A 221 0.77 7.65 11.76
N LYS A 222 -0.49 8.08 11.66
CA LYS A 222 -1.58 7.32 11.01
C LYS A 222 -1.28 7.09 9.52
N MET A 223 -0.87 8.13 8.81
CA MET A 223 -0.45 8.03 7.40
C MET A 223 0.72 7.08 7.20
N GLY A 224 1.69 7.08 8.13
CA GLY A 224 2.81 6.15 8.16
C GLY A 224 2.37 4.69 8.32
N ALA A 225 1.42 4.45 9.24
CA ALA A 225 0.86 3.12 9.49
C ALA A 225 0.08 2.58 8.28
N GLN A 226 -0.67 3.45 7.58
CA GLN A 226 -1.44 3.10 6.39
C GLN A 226 -0.58 3.05 5.11
N GLY A 227 0.68 3.47 5.18
CA GLY A 227 1.65 3.32 4.09
C GLY A 227 1.61 4.42 3.03
N TYR A 228 0.99 5.58 3.31
CA TYR A 228 1.05 6.76 2.45
C TYR A 228 2.43 7.41 2.47
N ILE A 229 3.06 7.43 3.64
CA ILE A 229 4.41 7.97 3.87
C ILE A 229 5.20 7.03 4.77
N TRP A 230 6.49 7.28 4.93
CA TRP A 230 7.30 6.64 5.95
C TRP A 230 8.45 7.55 6.37
N LYS A 231 8.87 7.40 7.63
CA LYS A 231 9.93 8.17 8.26
C LYS A 231 11.26 7.41 8.11
N VAL A 232 12.28 8.09 7.61
CA VAL A 232 13.66 7.63 7.53
C VAL A 232 14.46 8.41 8.55
N THR A 233 15.02 7.68 9.52
CA THR A 233 15.99 8.23 10.46
C THR A 233 17.38 7.76 10.02
N ASP A 234 18.26 8.70 9.70
CA ASP A 234 19.68 8.43 9.49
C ASP A 234 20.50 9.07 10.61
N ARG A 235 21.34 8.26 11.24
CA ARG A 235 22.19 8.68 12.34
C ARG A 235 23.64 8.61 11.89
N GLN A 236 24.24 9.76 11.67
CA GLN A 236 25.63 9.88 11.27
C GLN A 236 26.42 10.49 12.43
N GLY A 237 27.06 9.63 13.23
CA GLY A 237 27.73 10.04 14.46
C GLY A 237 26.73 10.51 15.51
N ASP A 238 26.85 11.79 15.91
CA ASP A 238 25.98 12.44 16.89
C ASP A 238 24.81 13.22 16.26
N GLU A 239 24.78 13.36 14.94
CA GLU A 239 23.69 14.03 14.23
C GLU A 239 22.61 13.02 13.80
N GLU A 240 21.36 13.31 14.14
CA GLU A 240 20.18 12.55 13.70
C GLU A 240 19.40 13.40 12.69
N THR A 241 19.25 12.85 11.47
CA THR A 241 18.45 13.47 10.42
C THR A 241 17.20 12.64 10.18
N ILE A 242 16.07 13.32 10.06
CA ILE A 242 14.77 12.71 9.85
C ILE A 242 14.17 13.25 8.57
N ASP A 243 13.91 12.34 7.64
CA ASP A 243 13.25 12.60 6.37
C ASP A 243 11.95 11.81 6.25
N TYR A 244 10.92 12.43 5.67
CA TYR A 244 9.71 11.76 5.22
C TYR A 244 9.82 11.43 3.73
N ARG A 245 9.39 10.22 3.38
CA ARG A 245 9.37 9.71 2.00
C ARG A 245 8.01 9.16 1.64
N LEU A 246 7.74 9.07 0.34
CA LEU A 246 6.53 8.44 -0.17
C LEU A 246 6.50 6.95 0.17
N GLY A 247 5.37 6.51 0.74
CA GLY A 247 5.10 5.12 1.00
C GLY A 247 4.46 4.42 -0.22
N PRO A 248 4.45 3.08 -0.26
CA PRO A 248 3.92 2.33 -1.38
C PRO A 248 2.47 2.64 -1.73
N ARG A 249 1.60 2.81 -0.70
CA ARG A 249 0.17 3.09 -0.91
C ARG A 249 -0.04 4.44 -1.58
N GLY A 250 0.70 5.47 -1.14
CA GLY A 250 0.67 6.79 -1.76
C GLY A 250 1.13 6.78 -3.22
N LYS A 251 2.14 5.96 -3.54
CA LYS A 251 2.60 5.78 -4.94
C LYS A 251 1.54 5.10 -5.82
N THR A 252 0.80 4.13 -5.28
CA THR A 252 -0.21 3.37 -6.03
C THR A 252 -1.54 4.10 -6.17
N GLU A 253 -2.09 4.66 -5.08
CA GLU A 253 -3.43 5.27 -5.10
C GLU A 253 -3.45 6.66 -5.75
N ILE A 254 -2.45 7.50 -5.43
CA ILE A 254 -2.38 8.86 -5.94
C ILE A 254 -1.47 8.89 -7.18
N GLY A 255 -0.23 8.43 -7.01
CA GLY A 255 0.76 8.39 -8.08
C GLY A 255 1.06 9.77 -8.71
N LYS A 256 1.97 9.78 -9.69
CA LYS A 256 2.40 11.04 -10.33
C LYS A 256 1.27 11.73 -11.11
N ARG A 257 0.41 10.95 -11.75
CA ARG A 257 -0.76 11.46 -12.51
C ARG A 257 -1.80 12.10 -11.59
N GLY A 258 -2.12 11.45 -10.47
CA GLY A 258 -3.03 12.02 -9.47
C GLY A 258 -2.49 13.30 -8.87
N VAL A 259 -1.18 13.36 -8.55
CA VAL A 259 -0.54 14.61 -8.10
C VAL A 259 -0.65 15.71 -9.15
N ARG A 260 -0.40 15.42 -10.44
CA ARG A 260 -0.53 16.40 -11.51
C ARG A 260 -1.96 16.95 -11.59
N GLY A 261 -2.95 16.07 -11.67
CA GLY A 261 -4.36 16.47 -11.75
C GLY A 261 -4.80 17.27 -10.52
N PHE A 262 -4.38 16.85 -9.33
CA PHE A 262 -4.63 17.57 -8.08
C PHE A 262 -4.06 18.99 -8.12
N VAL A 263 -2.80 19.15 -8.54
CA VAL A 263 -2.18 20.49 -8.59
C VAL A 263 -2.85 21.37 -9.64
N GLN A 264 -3.19 20.83 -10.82
CA GLN A 264 -3.92 21.57 -11.85
C GLN A 264 -5.28 22.06 -11.33
N GLU A 265 -6.03 21.18 -10.66
CA GLU A 265 -7.33 21.53 -10.06
C GLU A 265 -7.20 22.62 -8.99
N VAL A 266 -6.18 22.53 -8.11
CA VAL A 266 -5.96 23.51 -7.04
C VAL A 266 -5.59 24.89 -7.58
N TYR A 267 -4.80 24.96 -8.65
CA TYR A 267 -4.48 26.25 -9.29
C TYR A 267 -5.65 26.79 -10.12
N GLY A 268 -6.45 25.91 -10.75
CA GLY A 268 -7.58 26.29 -11.60
C GLY A 268 -7.20 27.37 -12.62
N ASP A 269 -8.03 28.40 -12.74
CA ASP A 269 -7.81 29.53 -13.65
C ASP A 269 -6.58 30.39 -13.30
N SER A 270 -6.00 30.22 -12.11
CA SER A 270 -4.79 30.93 -11.68
C SER A 270 -3.49 30.17 -11.99
N ALA A 271 -3.58 29.07 -12.73
CA ALA A 271 -2.43 28.27 -13.13
C ALA A 271 -1.43 29.10 -13.98
N PRO A 272 -0.14 29.12 -13.63
CA PRO A 272 0.88 29.67 -14.50
C PRO A 272 0.98 28.92 -15.82
N ASP A 273 1.25 29.62 -16.93
CA ASP A 273 1.41 29.02 -18.27
C ASP A 273 2.48 27.92 -18.33
N ASP A 274 3.45 27.95 -17.41
CA ASP A 274 4.54 26.97 -17.34
C ASP A 274 4.32 25.85 -16.30
N LEU A 275 3.14 25.79 -15.66
CA LEU A 275 2.83 24.84 -14.60
C LEU A 275 3.08 23.39 -15.02
N ASP A 276 2.61 22.99 -16.20
CA ASP A 276 2.78 21.63 -16.71
C ASP A 276 4.25 21.26 -16.92
N LYS A 277 5.05 22.20 -17.44
CA LYS A 277 6.50 22.00 -17.64
C LYS A 277 7.20 21.82 -16.29
N ARG A 278 6.80 22.60 -15.28
CA ARG A 278 7.34 22.50 -13.92
C ARG A 278 6.94 21.18 -13.25
N LEU A 279 5.68 20.76 -13.37
CA LEU A 279 5.18 19.50 -12.84
C LEU A 279 5.87 18.29 -13.46
N ASN A 280 6.01 18.27 -14.80
CA ASN A 280 6.69 17.17 -15.48
C ASN A 280 8.15 17.04 -15.03
N ARG A 281 8.84 18.17 -14.82
CA ARG A 281 10.21 18.19 -14.30
C ARG A 281 10.28 17.70 -12.85
N SER A 282 9.42 18.22 -11.97
CA SER A 282 9.41 17.86 -10.54
C SER A 282 9.02 16.40 -10.30
N LEU A 283 8.10 15.86 -11.10
CA LEU A 283 7.61 14.49 -10.96
C LEU A 283 8.45 13.48 -11.76
N ASN A 284 9.45 13.91 -12.53
CA ASN A 284 10.20 13.06 -13.47
C ASN A 284 9.23 12.22 -14.34
N MET A 285 8.28 12.88 -15.01
CA MET A 285 7.34 12.23 -15.92
C MET A 285 7.90 12.25 -17.34
N ASP A 286 8.10 11.06 -17.92
CA ASP A 286 8.43 10.94 -19.35
C ASP A 286 7.19 11.28 -20.18
N VAL A 287 7.22 12.45 -20.84
CA VAL A 287 6.10 13.00 -21.63
C VAL A 287 5.57 11.98 -22.66
N ALA A 288 6.44 11.15 -23.23
CA ALA A 288 6.09 10.15 -24.26
C ALA A 288 5.24 8.97 -23.76
N ARG A 289 5.24 8.64 -22.45
CA ARG A 289 4.40 7.55 -21.90
C ARG A 289 2.97 7.98 -21.58
N ILE A 290 2.72 9.28 -21.47
CA ILE A 290 1.40 9.83 -21.12
C ILE A 290 0.46 9.69 -22.32
N GLU A 291 0.91 10.08 -23.51
CA GLU A 291 0.10 10.05 -24.75
C GLU A 291 -0.29 8.62 -25.17
N GLN A 292 0.58 7.62 -24.92
CA GLN A 292 0.32 6.22 -25.27
C GLN A 292 -0.74 5.55 -24.38
N MET A 293 -0.95 6.05 -23.15
CA MET A 293 -1.97 5.51 -22.24
C MET A 293 -3.32 6.20 -22.40
N ASP A 294 -3.33 7.51 -22.71
CA ASP A 294 -4.57 8.22 -23.02
C ASP A 294 -5.15 7.73 -24.36
N GLY A 295 -4.30 7.44 -25.37
CA GLY A 295 -4.73 6.87 -26.65
C GLY A 295 -5.36 5.47 -26.57
N ALA A 296 -5.07 4.68 -25.53
CA ALA A 296 -5.66 3.36 -25.34
C ALA A 296 -7.07 3.42 -24.69
N ALA A 297 -7.43 4.53 -24.06
CA ALA A 297 -8.74 4.73 -23.44
C ALA A 297 -9.79 5.30 -24.41
N VAL A 298 -9.40 5.82 -25.59
CA VAL A 298 -10.30 6.49 -26.53
C VAL A 298 -10.71 5.66 -27.76
N ILE A 299 -10.12 4.47 -27.99
CA ILE A 299 -10.43 3.63 -29.19
C ILE A 299 -11.51 2.56 -28.86
N ALA A 300 -12.34 2.79 -27.85
CA ALA A 300 -13.40 1.86 -27.47
C ALA A 300 -14.80 2.46 -27.64
N GLU A 301 -15.00 3.43 -28.52
CA GLU A 301 -16.33 3.80 -29.04
C GLU A 301 -16.23 4.24 -30.51
N GLU A 302 -16.24 3.27 -31.41
CA GLU A 302 -16.84 3.45 -32.73
C GLU A 302 -17.87 2.32 -32.90
N ASP A 303 -19.14 2.69 -32.76
CA ASP A 303 -20.29 1.84 -33.12
C ASP A 303 -20.24 1.56 -34.62
N PRO A 304 -20.51 0.32 -35.08
CA PRO A 304 -20.50 -0.01 -36.49
C PRO A 304 -21.83 0.46 -37.12
N GLU A 305 -21.76 1.44 -38.02
CA GLU A 305 -22.85 1.71 -38.96
C GLU A 305 -23.07 0.48 -39.87
N GLU A 306 -24.25 -0.11 -39.79
CA GLU A 306 -24.75 -1.04 -40.81
C GLU A 306 -24.95 -0.32 -42.15
N PRO A 307 -24.65 -1.00 -43.27
CA PRO A 307 -25.50 -0.88 -44.43
C PRO A 307 -26.06 -2.25 -44.84
N ASN A 308 -27.37 -2.36 -44.70
CA ASN A 308 -28.18 -3.45 -45.23
C ASN A 308 -28.18 -3.42 -46.77
N GLY A 309 -28.00 -4.57 -47.45
CA GLY A 309 -27.98 -4.57 -48.92
C GLY A 309 -27.71 -5.85 -49.73
N GLY A 310 -28.19 -7.03 -49.31
CA GLY A 310 -28.61 -8.11 -50.24
C GLY A 310 -27.56 -8.92 -51.05
N PRO A 311 -27.95 -10.06 -51.66
CA PRO A 311 -27.17 -11.30 -51.60
C PRO A 311 -26.55 -11.73 -52.94
N SER A 312 -25.39 -12.40 -52.94
CA SER A 312 -25.08 -13.47 -53.92
C SER A 312 -23.76 -14.23 -53.71
N ARG A 313 -23.90 -15.57 -53.78
CA ARG A 313 -23.02 -16.58 -54.42
C ARG A 313 -21.67 -16.96 -53.80
N ALA A 314 -21.72 -18.13 -53.16
CA ALA A 314 -20.82 -19.28 -53.25
C ALA A 314 -19.56 -19.19 -54.16
N ARG A 315 -18.40 -19.61 -53.59
CA ARG A 315 -17.34 -20.47 -54.17
C ARG A 315 -16.20 -20.60 -53.14
N SER A 316 -16.11 -21.71 -52.41
CA SER A 316 -15.27 -22.89 -52.66
C SER A 316 -13.75 -22.66 -52.76
N SER A 317 -13.05 -23.32 -51.83
CA SER A 317 -11.76 -24.02 -51.97
C SER A 317 -10.47 -23.25 -52.28
N GLY A 318 -9.41 -23.51 -51.51
CA GLY A 318 -8.06 -23.17 -51.97
C GLY A 318 -6.89 -23.32 -51.01
N ARG A 319 -6.84 -24.35 -50.15
CA ARG A 319 -5.63 -24.71 -49.41
C ARG A 319 -4.56 -25.23 -50.40
N ARG A 320 -3.42 -24.55 -50.54
CA ARG A 320 -2.21 -25.13 -51.16
C ARG A 320 -0.97 -24.85 -50.33
N ARG A 321 -0.47 -25.94 -49.73
CA ARG A 321 0.92 -26.17 -49.34
C ARG A 321 1.73 -26.58 -50.59
N ARG A 322 3.00 -26.18 -50.65
CA ARG A 322 4.15 -26.85 -51.32
C ARG A 322 5.39 -26.19 -50.69
N ALA A 323 6.26 -26.86 -49.93
CA ALA A 323 7.10 -28.04 -50.22
C ALA A 323 8.12 -27.78 -51.34
N ASP A 324 9.36 -27.59 -50.89
CA ASP A 324 10.69 -27.91 -51.41
C ASP A 324 10.82 -28.37 -52.87
N ASP A 325 11.72 -27.71 -53.61
CA ASP A 325 12.86 -28.30 -54.35
C ASP A 325 13.65 -27.17 -55.04
N GLU A 326 14.87 -26.93 -54.57
CA GLU A 326 16.15 -26.62 -55.28
C GLU A 326 17.18 -25.99 -54.35
#